data_AF-A0A922ZYC9-F1
#
_entry.id   AF-A0A922ZYC9-F1
#
_cell.length_a   1.000
_cell.length_b   1.000
_cell.length_c   1.000
_cell.angle_alpha   90.00
_cell.angle_beta   90.00
_cell.angle_gamma   90.00
#
_symmetry.space_group_name_H-M   'P 1'
#
loop_
_entity.id
_entity.type
_entity.pdbx_description
1 polymer ?
#
loop_
_entity_poly.entity_id
_entity_poly.type
_entity_poly.pdbx_seq_one_letter_code
_entity_poly.pdbx_strand_id
1 'polypeptide(L)'
;MRDSLRTTLLELIVGVVLGGCMLLLGSWIGAKLGSGASNGWGDIIGALVGSVLAYPVGFVVGMWLVAWRLRLPHSLWRGIFGAVLGLVLVLLLAEPLRLNQDSRVMVTLLYLVPSVAALFGFNQPGAITLSFPRRREPTRRTKNGFPRTRE
;
A
#
# COMPACT_ATOMS: atom_id res chain seq x y z
N MET A 1 -2.96 16.70 16.73
CA MET A 1 -3.93 15.59 16.54
C MET A 1 -4.92 15.86 15.41
N ARG A 2 -5.62 17.01 15.36
CA ARG A 2 -6.61 17.31 14.31
C ARG A 2 -6.07 17.31 12.88
N ASP A 3 -4.83 17.77 12.66
CA ASP A 3 -4.25 17.83 11.32
C ASP A 3 -3.88 16.45 10.76
N SER A 4 -3.43 15.53 11.61
CA SER A 4 -3.15 14.14 11.22
C SER A 4 -4.43 13.41 10.81
N LEU A 5 -5.52 13.60 11.55
CA LEU A 5 -6.84 13.04 11.20
C LEU A 5 -7.34 13.53 9.85
N ARG A 6 -7.22 14.83 9.56
CA ARG A 6 -7.65 15.41 8.27
C ARG A 6 -6.86 14.81 7.11
N THR A 7 -5.55 14.65 7.28
CA THR A 7 -4.68 14.04 6.27
C THR A 7 -5.07 12.60 5.99
N THR A 8 -5.27 11.77 7.02
CA THR A 8 -5.69 10.37 6.85
C THR A 8 -7.06 10.28 6.18
N LEU A 9 -7.99 11.19 6.52
CA LEU A 9 -9.31 11.24 5.91
C LEU A 9 -9.24 11.63 4.42
N LEU A 10 -8.35 12.57 4.07
CA LEU A 10 -8.09 12.94 2.66
C LEU A 10 -7.44 11.78 1.88
N GLU A 11 -6.43 11.11 2.45
CA GLU A 11 -5.80 9.93 1.86
C GLU A 11 -6.84 8.84 1.59
N LEU A 12 -7.75 8.62 2.54
CA LEU A 12 -8.84 7.65 2.40
C LEU A 12 -9.84 8.08 1.32
N ILE A 13 -10.32 9.32 1.33
CA ILE A 13 -11.26 9.81 0.31
C ILE A 13 -10.65 9.72 -1.08
N VAL A 14 -9.43 10.24 -1.26
CA VAL A 14 -8.76 10.24 -2.57
C VAL A 14 -8.42 8.82 -2.98
N GLY A 15 -7.98 7.98 -2.05
CA GLY A 15 -7.77 6.55 -2.26
C GLY A 15 -9.03 5.84 -2.75
N VAL A 16 -10.18 6.04 -2.10
CA VAL A 16 -11.46 5.44 -2.54
C VAL A 16 -11.88 5.95 -3.91
N VAL A 17 -11.75 7.25 -4.18
CA VAL A 17 -12.13 7.85 -5.47
C VAL A 17 -11.25 7.30 -6.60
N LEU A 18 -9.92 7.33 -6.43
CA LEU A 18 -9.00 6.79 -7.44
C LEU A 18 -9.10 5.27 -7.57
N GLY A 19 -9.28 4.56 -6.45
CA GLY A 19 -9.56 3.13 -6.42
C GLY A 19 -10.82 2.80 -7.22
N GLY A 20 -11.91 3.54 -7.03
CA GLY A 20 -13.16 3.39 -7.78
C GLY A 20 -13.01 3.70 -9.26
N CYS A 21 -12.31 4.77 -9.64
CA CYS A 21 -12.02 5.06 -11.05
C CYS A 21 -11.23 3.92 -11.70
N MET A 22 -10.22 3.42 -11.00
CA MET A 22 -9.37 2.35 -11.52
C MET A 22 -10.08 0.99 -11.53
N LEU A 23 -11.02 0.77 -10.59
CA LEU A 23 -11.94 -0.37 -10.61
C LEU A 23 -12.75 -0.39 -11.91
N LEU A 24 -13.35 0.74 -12.30
CA LEU A 24 -14.14 0.83 -13.54
C LEU A 24 -13.28 0.57 -14.78
N LEU A 25 -12.08 1.17 -14.83
CA LEU A 25 -11.10 0.94 -15.90
C LEU A 25 -10.66 -0.53 -15.97
N GLY A 26 -10.32 -1.13 -14.82
CA GLY A 26 -9.92 -2.53 -14.71
C GLY A 26 -11.05 -3.47 -15.10
N SER A 27 -12.28 -3.15 -14.73
CA SER A 27 -13.48 -3.90 -15.12
C SER A 27 -13.67 -3.88 -16.63
N TRP A 28 -13.54 -2.71 -17.26
CA TRP A 28 -13.66 -2.57 -18.71
C TRP A 28 -12.55 -3.31 -19.47
N ILE A 29 -11.30 -3.18 -19.03
CA ILE A 29 -10.16 -3.88 -19.63
C ILE A 29 -10.31 -5.39 -19.44
N GLY A 30 -10.69 -5.83 -18.24
CA GLY A 30 -10.90 -7.22 -17.90
C GLY A 30 -12.03 -7.86 -18.72
N ALA A 31 -13.15 -7.16 -18.90
CA ALA A 31 -14.23 -7.61 -19.77
C ALA A 31 -13.72 -7.82 -21.20
N LYS A 32 -12.96 -6.85 -21.73
CA LYS A 32 -12.42 -6.91 -23.10
C LYS A 32 -11.40 -8.03 -23.31
N LEU A 33 -10.68 -8.43 -22.25
CA LEU A 33 -9.79 -9.60 -22.27
C LEU A 33 -10.58 -10.92 -22.21
N GLY A 34 -11.73 -10.91 -21.54
CA GLY A 34 -12.63 -12.05 -21.40
C GLY A 34 -13.55 -12.29 -22.60
N SER A 35 -13.72 -11.30 -23.49
CA SER A 35 -14.71 -11.31 -24.58
C SER A 35 -14.45 -12.31 -25.70
N GLY A 36 -13.40 -13.12 -25.60
CA GLY A 36 -13.15 -14.26 -26.47
C GLY A 36 -13.65 -15.61 -25.92
N ALA A 37 -14.03 -15.68 -24.64
CA ALA A 37 -14.46 -16.91 -23.98
C ALA A 37 -15.98 -17.07 -24.00
N SER A 38 -16.42 -18.30 -24.25
CA SER A 38 -17.79 -18.78 -24.46
C SER A 38 -18.92 -18.00 -23.75
N ASN A 39 -19.97 -17.69 -24.53
CA ASN A 39 -21.31 -17.27 -24.09
C ASN A 39 -21.39 -16.04 -23.15
N GLY A 40 -20.42 -15.12 -23.20
CA GLY A 40 -20.46 -13.88 -22.40
C GLY A 40 -20.10 -14.06 -20.91
N TRP A 41 -19.82 -15.29 -20.46
CA TRP A 41 -19.31 -15.53 -19.11
C TRP A 41 -17.88 -15.03 -18.94
N GLY A 42 -17.10 -15.05 -20.02
CA GLY A 42 -15.75 -14.49 -20.05
C GLY A 42 -15.73 -13.00 -19.71
N ASP A 43 -16.70 -12.23 -20.22
CA ASP A 43 -16.81 -10.79 -19.93
C ASP A 43 -17.06 -10.54 -18.46
N ILE A 44 -17.96 -11.30 -17.84
CA ILE A 44 -18.34 -11.15 -16.44
C ILE A 44 -17.15 -11.49 -15.53
N ILE A 45 -16.50 -12.64 -15.77
CA ILE A 45 -15.37 -13.08 -14.96
C ILE A 45 -14.18 -12.12 -15.16
N GLY A 46 -13.91 -11.74 -16.41
CA GLY A 46 -12.87 -10.79 -16.76
C GLY A 46 -13.10 -9.44 -16.10
N ALA A 47 -14.32 -8.91 -16.17
CA ALA A 47 -14.71 -7.66 -15.51
C ALA A 47 -14.51 -7.73 -14.00
N LEU A 48 -14.90 -8.85 -13.37
CA LEU A 48 -14.77 -9.03 -11.93
C LEU A 48 -13.31 -9.10 -11.51
N VAL A 49 -12.51 -9.97 -12.15
CA VAL A 49 -11.07 -10.12 -11.86
C VAL A 49 -10.33 -8.80 -12.10
N GLY A 50 -10.61 -8.14 -13.22
CA GLY A 50 -10.01 -6.85 -13.55
C GLY A 50 -10.35 -5.76 -12.53
N SER A 51 -11.59 -5.72 -12.05
CA SER A 51 -12.02 -4.77 -11.02
C SER A 51 -11.36 -5.02 -9.66
N VAL A 52 -11.21 -6.29 -9.26
CA VAL A 52 -10.62 -6.71 -7.99
C VAL A 52 -9.13 -6.39 -7.94
N LEU A 53 -8.41 -6.57 -9.06
CA LEU A 53 -6.98 -6.26 -9.14
C LEU A 53 -6.71 -4.76 -9.29
N ALA A 54 -7.55 -4.03 -10.03
CA ALA A 54 -7.31 -2.62 -10.30
C ALA A 54 -7.67 -1.70 -9.13
N TYR A 55 -8.66 -2.05 -8.31
CA TYR A 55 -9.07 -1.22 -7.17
C TYR A 55 -7.95 -1.00 -6.13
N PRO A 56 -7.26 -2.04 -5.61
CA PRO A 56 -6.17 -1.85 -4.64
C PRO A 56 -5.03 -1.01 -5.21
N VAL A 57 -4.74 -1.18 -6.50
CA VAL A 57 -3.71 -0.38 -7.20
C VAL A 57 -4.14 1.08 -7.24
N GLY A 58 -5.37 1.38 -7.68
CA GLY A 58 -5.91 2.74 -7.70
C GLY A 58 -5.97 3.36 -6.30
N PHE A 59 -6.31 2.57 -5.29
CA PHE A 59 -6.38 3.02 -3.90
C PHE A 59 -5.01 3.47 -3.39
N VAL A 60 -3.97 2.65 -3.59
CA VAL A 60 -2.59 3.00 -3.19
C VAL A 60 -2.06 4.19 -3.98
N VAL A 61 -2.37 4.29 -5.28
CA VAL A 61 -2.01 5.46 -6.09
C VAL A 61 -2.69 6.73 -5.57
N GLY A 62 -3.96 6.65 -5.14
CA GLY A 62 -4.67 7.76 -4.53
C GLY A 62 -4.05 8.22 -3.22
N MET A 63 -3.67 7.29 -2.35
CA MET A 63 -2.93 7.62 -1.12
C MET A 63 -1.56 8.24 -1.43
N TRP A 64 -0.84 7.70 -2.41
CA TRP A 64 0.42 8.25 -2.87
C TRP A 64 0.28 9.68 -3.37
N LEU A 65 -0.76 9.97 -4.16
CA LEU A 65 -1.00 11.29 -4.72
C LEU A 65 -1.17 12.34 -3.61
N VAL A 66 -1.89 11.99 -2.54
CA VAL A 66 -2.05 12.86 -1.37
C VAL A 66 -0.73 13.03 -0.62
N ALA A 67 -0.01 11.95 -0.36
CA ALA A 67 1.28 12.01 0.33
C ALA A 67 2.35 12.78 -0.46
N TRP A 68 2.37 12.64 -1.78
CA TRP A 68 3.24 13.39 -2.68
C TRP A 68 2.88 14.88 -2.66
N ARG A 69 1.57 15.20 -2.72
CA ARG A 69 1.10 16.59 -2.66
C ARG A 69 1.42 17.27 -1.33
N LEU A 70 1.34 16.52 -0.22
CA LEU A 70 1.60 17.01 1.12
C LEU A 70 3.06 16.82 1.59
N ARG A 71 3.95 16.30 0.71
CA ARG A 71 5.37 16.00 0.99
C ARG A 71 5.59 15.21 2.29
N LEU A 72 4.72 14.26 2.57
CA LEU A 72 4.79 13.48 3.82
C LEU A 72 5.81 12.33 3.67
N PRO A 73 6.62 12.05 4.71
CA PRO A 73 7.57 10.94 4.72
C PRO A 73 6.85 9.61 5.02
N HIS A 74 5.92 9.21 4.16
CA HIS A 74 5.24 7.90 4.26
C HIS A 74 5.88 6.87 3.32
N SER A 75 5.94 5.62 3.77
CA SER A 75 6.55 4.53 3.01
C SER A 75 5.53 3.89 2.07
N LEU A 76 5.61 4.26 0.79
CA LEU A 76 4.75 3.73 -0.27
C LEU A 76 4.79 2.21 -0.39
N TRP A 77 5.99 1.64 -0.25
CA TRP A 77 6.21 0.21 -0.31
C TRP A 77 5.38 -0.54 0.74
N ARG A 78 5.27 -0.01 1.96
CA ARG A 78 4.45 -0.65 3.01
C ARG A 78 2.95 -0.61 2.69
N GLY A 79 2.47 0.47 2.07
CA GLY A 79 1.08 0.55 1.60
C GLY A 79 0.77 -0.49 0.52
N ILE A 80 1.68 -0.65 -0.46
CA ILE A 80 1.56 -1.68 -1.52
C ILE A 80 1.56 -3.08 -0.89
N PHE A 81 2.54 -3.36 -0.01
CA PHE A 81 2.62 -4.66 0.67
C PHE A 81 1.37 -4.94 1.51
N GLY A 82 0.85 -3.94 2.23
CA GLY A 82 -0.39 -4.07 3.00
C GLY A 82 -1.61 -4.36 2.11
N ALA A 83 -1.75 -3.66 0.98
CA ALA A 83 -2.83 -3.88 0.03
C ALA A 83 -2.79 -5.30 -0.56
N VAL A 84 -1.62 -5.74 -1.02
CA VAL A 84 -1.42 -7.06 -1.62
C VAL A 84 -1.64 -8.16 -0.58
N LEU A 85 -1.06 -8.01 0.62
CA LEU A 85 -1.22 -8.97 1.71
C LEU A 85 -2.70 -9.07 2.13
N GLY A 86 -3.40 -7.95 2.24
CA GLY A 86 -4.83 -7.91 2.55
C GLY A 86 -5.68 -8.61 1.50
N LEU A 87 -5.38 -8.40 0.21
CA LEU A 87 -6.08 -9.07 -0.89
C LEU A 87 -5.85 -10.59 -0.85
N VAL A 88 -4.59 -11.01 -0.72
CA VAL A 88 -4.22 -12.43 -0.63
C VAL A 88 -4.87 -13.09 0.59
N LEU A 89 -4.92 -12.39 1.73
CA LEU A 89 -5.55 -12.88 2.94
C LEU A 89 -7.06 -13.12 2.74
N VAL A 90 -7.76 -12.19 2.08
CA VAL A 90 -9.19 -12.38 1.76
C VAL A 90 -9.41 -13.56 0.84
N LEU A 91 -8.57 -13.71 -0.20
CA LEU A 91 -8.65 -14.85 -1.13
C LEU A 91 -8.43 -16.18 -0.41
N LEU A 92 -7.44 -16.25 0.48
CA LEU A 92 -7.17 -17.44 1.30
C LEU A 92 -8.27 -17.74 2.31
N LEU A 93 -8.90 -16.71 2.88
CA LEU A 93 -10.01 -16.86 3.83
C LEU A 93 -11.35 -17.13 3.14
N ALA A 94 -11.48 -16.87 1.84
CA ALA A 94 -12.75 -16.99 1.12
C ALA A 94 -13.35 -18.40 1.20
N GLU A 95 -12.50 -19.42 1.05
CA GLU A 95 -12.89 -20.83 1.15
C GLU A 95 -13.19 -21.29 2.60
N PRO A 96 -12.28 -21.13 3.59
CA PRO A 96 -12.50 -21.66 4.94
C PRO A 96 -13.62 -20.94 5.71
N LEU A 97 -13.82 -19.63 5.48
CA LEU A 97 -14.91 -18.89 6.14
C LEU A 97 -16.26 -19.07 5.46
N ARG A 98 -16.36 -19.90 4.41
CA ARG A 98 -17.57 -20.04 3.58
C ARG A 98 -18.14 -18.68 3.13
N LEU A 99 -17.25 -17.70 2.90
CA LEU A 99 -17.63 -16.35 2.49
C LEU A 99 -18.37 -16.32 1.16
N ASN A 100 -18.20 -17.37 0.36
CA ASN A 100 -18.95 -17.60 -0.88
C ASN A 100 -20.47 -17.80 -0.66
N GLN A 101 -20.95 -18.00 0.57
CA GLN A 101 -22.40 -18.12 0.84
C GLN A 101 -23.14 -16.79 0.76
N ASP A 102 -22.46 -15.67 0.99
CA ASP A 102 -23.05 -14.33 0.88
C ASP A 102 -22.18 -13.44 0.00
N SER A 103 -22.62 -13.27 -1.24
CA SER A 103 -21.91 -12.46 -2.25
C SER A 103 -21.71 -11.01 -1.79
N ARG A 104 -22.62 -10.44 -0.97
CA ARG A 104 -22.46 -9.06 -0.48
C ARG A 104 -21.31 -8.95 0.50
N VAL A 105 -21.20 -9.92 1.40
CA VAL A 105 -20.13 -9.95 2.42
C VAL A 105 -18.77 -10.20 1.76
N MET A 106 -18.70 -11.13 0.81
CA MET A 106 -17.46 -11.43 0.08
C MET A 106 -16.94 -10.22 -0.69
N VAL A 107 -17.81 -9.56 -1.48
CA VAL A 107 -17.45 -8.35 -2.24
C VAL A 107 -17.03 -7.22 -1.31
N THR A 108 -17.74 -7.02 -0.20
CA THR A 108 -17.39 -5.98 0.78
C THR A 108 -15.99 -6.23 1.36
N LEU A 109 -15.68 -7.46 1.77
CA LEU A 109 -14.37 -7.79 2.34
C LEU A 109 -13.25 -7.70 1.30
N LEU A 110 -13.50 -8.08 0.05
CA LEU A 110 -12.57 -7.97 -1.07
C LEU A 110 -12.09 -6.55 -1.31
N TYR A 111 -12.89 -5.53 -1.01
CA TYR A 111 -12.48 -4.13 -1.14
C TYR A 111 -12.08 -3.50 0.20
N LEU A 112 -12.77 -3.83 1.29
CA LEU A 112 -12.54 -3.23 2.59
C LEU A 112 -11.21 -3.68 3.23
N VAL A 113 -10.93 -4.99 3.23
CA VAL A 113 -9.75 -5.53 3.92
C VAL A 113 -8.44 -5.05 3.25
N PRO A 114 -8.29 -5.07 1.92
CA PRO A 114 -7.10 -4.53 1.28
C PRO A 114 -6.94 -3.03 1.51
N SER A 115 -8.03 -2.24 1.49
CA SER A 115 -7.99 -0.81 1.78
C SER A 115 -7.56 -0.51 3.21
N VAL A 116 -8.09 -1.24 4.19
CA VAL A 116 -7.71 -1.07 5.61
C VAL A 116 -6.27 -1.52 5.84
N ALA A 117 -5.84 -2.65 5.26
CA ALA A 117 -4.48 -3.13 5.36
C ALA A 117 -3.47 -2.19 4.70
N ALA A 118 -3.81 -1.62 3.54
CA ALA A 118 -3.02 -0.58 2.87
C ALA A 118 -2.89 0.67 3.75
N LEU A 119 -4.00 1.14 4.33
CA LEU A 119 -4.02 2.29 5.23
C LEU A 119 -3.14 2.07 6.46
N PHE A 120 -3.25 0.89 7.09
CA PHE A 120 -2.42 0.51 8.23
C PHE A 120 -0.94 0.43 7.86
N GLY A 121 -0.60 -0.22 6.73
CA GLY A 121 0.78 -0.32 6.27
C GLY A 121 1.39 1.05 5.94
N PHE A 122 0.60 1.94 5.35
CA PHE A 122 1.03 3.29 4.98
C PHE A 122 1.26 4.19 6.21
N ASN A 123 0.41 4.08 7.22
CA ASN A 123 0.45 4.91 8.43
C ASN A 123 1.33 4.34 9.55
N GLN A 124 1.93 3.16 9.39
CA GLN A 124 2.89 2.63 10.37
C GLN A 124 4.21 3.41 10.31
N PRO A 125 4.63 4.09 11.40
CA PRO A 125 5.92 4.75 11.45
C PRO A 125 7.03 3.74 11.22
N GLY A 126 8.05 4.17 10.48
CA GLY A 126 9.25 3.39 10.16
C GLY A 126 9.97 2.86 11.39
N ALA A 127 9.56 1.71 11.93
CA ALA A 127 10.45 0.83 12.70
C ALA A 127 11.42 0.13 11.74
N ILE A 128 12.15 0.91 10.97
CA ILE A 128 13.42 0.50 10.39
C ILE A 128 14.40 1.57 10.85
N THR A 129 14.65 1.58 12.16
CA THR A 129 15.97 1.94 12.65
C THR A 129 16.90 0.86 12.10
N LEU A 130 17.28 0.99 10.83
CA LEU A 130 18.55 0.44 10.38
C LEU A 130 19.56 1.08 11.31
N SER A 131 19.93 0.35 12.35
CA SER A 131 21.16 0.55 13.10
C SER A 131 22.28 0.44 12.08
N PHE A 132 22.50 1.52 11.33
CA PHE A 132 23.75 1.74 10.64
C PHE A 132 24.82 1.59 11.72
N PRO A 133 25.76 0.65 11.58
CA PRO A 133 26.89 0.62 12.49
C PRO A 133 27.56 1.98 12.33
N ARG A 134 27.46 2.78 13.39
CA ARG A 134 28.16 4.06 13.56
C ARG A 134 29.61 3.78 13.18
N ARG A 135 29.98 4.24 11.99
CA ARG A 135 31.33 4.10 11.42
C ARG A 135 32.28 4.58 12.52
N ARG A 136 33.04 3.66 13.12
CA ARG A 136 33.98 3.98 14.19
C ARG A 136 34.85 5.13 13.69
N GLU A 137 34.80 6.25 14.39
CA GLU A 137 35.78 7.32 14.20
C GLU A 137 37.18 6.71 14.37
N PRO A 138 38.09 6.85 13.39
CA PRO A 138 39.47 6.53 13.64
C PRO A 138 39.97 7.57 14.64
N THR A 139 40.22 7.10 15.87
CA THR A 139 40.98 7.79 16.91
C THR A 139 42.14 8.53 16.28
N ARG A 140 42.01 9.86 16.19
CA ARG A 140 43.05 10.77 15.75
C ARG A 140 44.16 10.69 16.80
N ARG A 141 45.13 9.81 16.57
CA ARG A 141 46.38 9.72 17.33
C ARG A 141 47.00 11.12 17.31
N THR A 142 46.90 11.82 18.43
CA THR A 142 47.69 13.02 18.72
C THR A 142 49.15 12.59 18.87
N LYS A 143 49.87 12.55 17.75
CA LYS A 143 51.33 12.67 17.74
C LYS A 143 51.63 14.09 17.31
N ASN A 144 52.03 14.93 18.26
CA ASN A 144 53.10 15.93 18.15
C ASN A 144 52.98 16.92 19.31
N GLY A 145 54.04 17.00 20.13
CA GLY A 145 54.11 17.97 21.23
C GLY A 145 55.33 17.78 22.11
N PHE A 146 56.51 17.84 21.51
CA PHE A 146 57.82 18.05 22.16
C PHE A 146 57.74 19.01 23.37
N PRO A 147 58.30 18.68 24.55
CA PRO A 147 58.72 19.71 25.48
C PRO A 147 60.09 20.24 25.03
N ARG A 148 60.10 21.53 24.66
CA ARG A 148 61.29 22.35 24.46
C ARG A 148 62.13 22.37 25.73
N THR A 149 63.45 22.26 25.55
CA THR A 149 64.48 22.77 26.45
C THR A 149 64.31 24.27 26.69
N ARG A 150 64.50 24.69 27.95
CA ARG A 150 64.84 26.02 28.52
C ARG A 150 64.50 25.90 30.02
N GLU A 151 65.31 26.24 31.00
CA GLU A 151 66.63 26.86 31.16
C GLU A 151 67.23 26.30 32.47
#